data_AF-A0A2E9XML1-F1
#
_entry.id   AF-A0A2E9XML1-F1
#
_cell.length_a   1.000
_cell.length_b   1.000
_cell.length_c   1.000
_cell.angle_alpha   90.00
_cell.angle_beta   90.00
_cell.angle_gamma   90.00
#
_symmetry.space_group_name_H-M   'P 1'
#
loop_
_entity.id
_entity.type
_entity.pdbx_description
1 polymer ?
#
loop_
_entity_poly.entity_id
_entity_poly.type
_entity_poly.pdbx_seq_one_letter_code
_entity_poly.pdbx_strand_id
1 'polypeptide(L)' 'MRKIGSDTFLVSGKTMLLRGNKGFGLNAPSKFAQRALTQVMAQEYKTFGVHAAHIIIAKPIDAPSLRRIIADRGNLRMIK' A
#
# COMPACT_ATOMS: atom_id res chain seq x y z
N MET A 1 -14.30 -11.70 11.08
CA MET A 1 -13.02 -12.25 10.56
C MET A 1 -12.93 -13.73 10.85
N ARG A 2 -12.14 -14.25 11.79
CA ARG A 2 -12.08 -15.71 12.06
C ARG A 2 -13.43 -16.36 12.37
N LYS A 3 -14.32 -15.64 13.05
CA LYS A 3 -15.66 -16.14 13.38
C LYS A 3 -16.68 -16.04 12.24
N ILE A 4 -16.48 -15.14 11.27
CA ILE A 4 -17.42 -14.91 10.15
C ILE A 4 -16.99 -15.77 8.95
N GLY A 5 -15.69 -15.79 8.67
CA GLY A 5 -15.06 -16.74 7.75
C GLY A 5 -15.22 -16.46 6.26
N SER A 6 -15.69 -15.28 5.88
CA SER A 6 -15.92 -14.89 4.47
C SER A 6 -15.40 -13.49 4.13
N ASP A 7 -14.54 -12.93 4.98
CA ASP A 7 -14.05 -11.55 4.84
C ASP A 7 -12.85 -11.48 3.87
N THR A 8 -12.65 -10.32 3.23
CA THR A 8 -11.48 -10.05 2.38
C THR A 8 -10.80 -8.75 2.80
N PHE A 9 -9.47 -8.78 2.88
CA PHE A 9 -8.62 -7.63 3.13
C PHE A 9 -7.82 -7.24 1.90
N LEU A 10 -7.91 -5.96 1.54
CA LEU A 10 -7.11 -5.37 0.49
C LEU A 10 -6.20 -4.29 1.10
N VAL A 11 -4.90 -4.55 1.08
CA VAL A 11 -3.89 -3.67 1.66
C VAL A 11 -3.20 -2.90 0.54
N SER A 12 -3.37 -1.58 0.49
CA SER A 12 -2.73 -0.74 -0.53
C SER A 12 -1.29 -0.39 -0.16
N GLY A 13 -0.36 -0.51 -1.10
CA GLY A 13 0.97 0.09 -1.01
C GLY A 13 1.47 0.60 -2.34
N LYS A 14 2.74 1.02 -2.36
CA LYS A 14 3.38 1.72 -3.47
C LYS A 14 4.63 0.97 -3.93
N THR A 15 5.03 1.13 -5.19
CA THR A 15 6.14 0.38 -5.83
C THR A 15 7.44 0.28 -5.04
N MET A 16 7.73 1.24 -4.14
CA MET A 16 8.90 1.20 -3.24
C MET A 16 8.95 -0.03 -2.33
N LEU A 17 7.81 -0.69 -2.07
CA LEU A 17 7.74 -1.90 -1.25
C LEU A 17 8.29 -3.16 -1.92
N LEU A 18 8.56 -3.10 -3.23
CA LEU A 18 9.11 -4.24 -3.97
C LEU A 18 10.64 -4.22 -4.00
N ARG A 19 11.23 -3.03 -4.16
CA ARG A 19 12.67 -2.88 -4.44
C ARG A 19 13.30 -1.62 -3.84
N GLY A 20 12.59 -0.91 -2.98
CA GLY A 20 12.97 0.45 -2.57
C GLY A 20 12.80 1.45 -3.71
N ASN A 21 13.02 2.73 -3.42
CA ASN A 21 13.11 3.78 -4.44
C ASN A 21 13.95 4.94 -3.89
N LYS A 22 14.69 5.63 -4.76
CA LYS A 22 15.48 6.81 -4.39
C LYS A 22 14.55 7.87 -3.77
N GLY A 23 14.98 8.48 -2.67
CA GLY A 23 14.20 9.50 -1.95
C GLY A 23 13.10 8.95 -1.03
N PHE A 24 12.98 7.63 -0.87
CA PHE A 24 11.97 7.00 -0.01
C PHE A 24 12.57 6.17 1.15
N GLY A 25 13.81 6.45 1.57
CA GLY A 25 14.50 5.71 2.63
C GLY A 25 13.73 5.61 3.95
N LEU A 26 12.99 6.67 4.33
CA LEU A 26 12.17 6.68 5.54
C LEU A 26 10.90 5.82 5.43
N ASN A 27 10.29 5.78 4.25
CA ASN A 27 8.96 5.15 4.05
C ASN A 27 9.04 3.72 3.52
N ALA A 28 10.09 3.40 2.75
CA ALA A 28 10.22 2.09 2.12
C ALA A 28 10.24 0.94 3.14
N PRO A 29 10.99 1.00 4.27
CA PRO A 29 11.02 -0.10 5.25
C PRO A 29 9.64 -0.44 5.80
N SER A 30 8.85 0.57 6.18
CA SER A 30 7.48 0.38 6.67
C SER A 30 6.58 -0.28 5.61
N LYS A 31 6.78 0.03 4.33
CA LYS A 31 6.02 -0.57 3.24
C LYS A 31 6.45 -2.02 2.91
N PHE A 32 7.73 -2.36 3.09
CA PHE A 32 8.17 -3.77 3.07
C PHE A 32 7.53 -4.56 4.21
N ALA A 33 7.52 -4.01 5.43
CA ALA A 33 6.88 -4.64 6.58
C ALA A 33 5.37 -4.84 6.37
N GLN A 34 4.68 -3.85 5.78
CA GLN A 34 3.27 -3.95 5.43
C GLN A 34 2.99 -5.10 4.44
N ARG A 35 3.86 -5.30 3.44
CA ARG A 35 3.77 -6.43 2.52
C ARG A 35 3.97 -7.76 3.23
N ALA A 36 5.03 -7.87 4.03
CA ALA A 36 5.32 -9.09 4.78
C ALA A 36 4.17 -9.45 5.71
N LEU A 37 3.61 -8.48 6.45
CA LEU A 37 2.45 -8.68 7.31
C LEU A 37 1.24 -9.19 6.52
N THR A 38 0.96 -8.62 5.35
CA THR A 38 -0.17 -9.08 4.53
C THR A 38 0.00 -10.53 4.07
N GLN A 39 1.24 -10.95 3.78
CA GLN A 39 1.54 -12.35 3.42
C GLN A 39 1.38 -13.29 4.61
N VAL A 40 1.82 -12.88 5.80
CA VAL A 40 1.60 -13.63 7.04
C VAL A 40 0.11 -13.79 7.30
N MET A 41 -0.66 -12.70 7.21
CA MET A 41 -2.13 -12.75 7.34
C MET A 41 -2.75 -13.71 6.33
N ALA A 42 -2.33 -13.67 5.06
CA ALA A 42 -2.84 -14.62 4.07
C ALA A 42 -2.60 -16.08 4.47
N GLN A 43 -1.46 -16.40 5.10
CA GLN A 43 -1.19 -17.76 5.58
C GLN A 43 -1.96 -18.12 6.85
N GLU A 44 -2.10 -17.19 7.79
CA GLU A 44 -2.76 -17.43 9.08
C GLU A 44 -4.28 -17.50 8.99
N TYR A 45 -4.87 -16.84 7.99
CA TYR A 45 -6.31 -16.67 7.88
C TYR A 45 -6.95 -17.51 6.76
N LYS A 46 -6.15 -18.14 5.88
CA LYS A 46 -6.68 -18.96 4.76
C LYS A 46 -7.61 -20.09 5.20
N THR A 47 -7.30 -20.80 6.29
CA THR A 47 -8.11 -21.94 6.78
C THR A 47 -9.45 -21.50 7.35
N PHE A 48 -9.60 -20.21 7.61
CA PHE A 48 -10.82 -19.60 8.09
C PHE A 48 -11.63 -18.96 6.96
N GLY A 49 -11.30 -19.20 5.67
CA GLY A 49 -12.02 -18.62 4.53
C GLY A 49 -11.82 -17.11 4.35
N VAL A 50 -10.82 -16.52 5.01
CA VAL A 50 -10.51 -15.08 4.92
C VAL A 50 -9.35 -14.87 3.95
N HIS A 51 -9.56 -14.00 2.97
CA HIS A 51 -8.55 -13.65 1.97
C HIS A 51 -7.83 -12.35 2.33
N ALA A 52 -6.53 -12.30 2.11
CA ALA A 52 -5.74 -11.08 2.25
C ALA A 52 -4.86 -10.89 1.02
N ALA A 53 -4.91 -9.71 0.42
CA ALA A 53 -4.12 -9.37 -0.76
C ALA A 53 -3.46 -8.00 -0.58
N HIS A 54 -2.19 -7.92 -0.96
CA HIS A 54 -1.47 -6.66 -1.00
C HIS A 54 -1.52 -6.09 -2.43
N ILE A 55 -2.17 -4.93 -2.60
CA ILE A 55 -2.34 -4.23 -3.88
C ILE A 55 -1.26 -3.16 -4.05
N ILE A 56 -0.66 -3.11 -5.24
CA ILE A 56 0.40 -2.15 -5.56
C ILE A 56 -0.17 -1.05 -6.46
N ILE A 57 -0.09 0.19 -5.99
CA ILE A 57 -0.51 1.38 -6.73
C ILE A 57 0.75 2.09 -7.22
N ALA A 58 0.95 2.08 -8.53
CA ALA A 58 2.20 2.52 -9.14
C ALA A 58 2.39 4.05 -9.12
N LYS A 59 1.30 4.80 -9.33
CA LYS A 59 1.30 6.26 -9.46
C LYS A 59 0.64 6.95 -8.26
N PRO A 60 0.93 8.24 -8.02
CA PRO A 60 0.17 9.05 -7.08
C PRO A 60 -1.32 9.02 -7.42
N ILE A 61 -2.17 8.99 -6.40
CA ILE A 61 -3.62 9.10 -6.56
C ILE A 61 -3.96 10.58 -6.41
N ASP A 62 -4.84 11.08 -7.28
CA ASP A 62 -5.33 12.43 -7.15
C ASP A 62 -6.17 12.58 -5.87
N ALA A 63 -5.60 13.26 -4.88
CA ALA A 63 -6.18 13.47 -3.57
C ALA A 63 -5.92 14.92 -3.12
N PRO A 64 -6.79 15.52 -2.29
CA PRO A 64 -6.65 16.91 -1.86
C PRO A 64 -5.28 17.24 -1.25
N SER A 65 -4.71 16.31 -0.48
CA SER A 65 -3.37 16.44 0.12
C SER A 65 -2.26 16.50 -0.93
N LEU A 66 -2.35 15.67 -1.97
CA LEU A 66 -1.40 15.68 -3.07
C LEU A 66 -1.50 16.97 -3.90
N ARG A 67 -2.73 17.43 -4.19
CA ARG A 67 -2.97 18.71 -4.87
C ARG A 67 -2.32 19.87 -4.12
N ARG A 68 -2.46 19.90 -2.78
CA ARG A 68 -1.81 20.92 -1.93
C ARG A 68 -0.28 20.87 -2.02
N ILE A 69 0.32 19.69 -1.87
CA ILE A 69 1.78 19.50 -1.98
C ILE A 69 2.31 19.97 -3.34
N ILE A 70 1.54 19.75 -4.40
CA ILE A 70 1.93 20.12 -5.76
C ILE A 70 1.78 21.61 -6.01
N ALA A 71 0.70 22.22 -5.50
CA ALA A 71 0.52 23.67 -5.53
C ALA A 71 1.66 24.38 -4.79
N ASP A 72 2.01 23.94 -3.58
CA ASP A 72 3.09 24.50 -2.77
C ASP A 72 4.47 24.38 -3.44
N ARG A 73 4.67 23.35 -4.29
CA ARG A 73 5.95 23.08 -4.97
C ARG A 73 6.02 23.54 -6.42
N GLY A 74 4.96 24.16 -6.95
CA GLY A 74 4.90 24.66 -8.33
C GLY A 74 5.06 23.59 -9.43
N ASN A 75 4.92 22.29 -9.11
CA ASN A 75 5.28 21.20 -10.02
C ASN A 75 4.08 20.32 -10.42
N LEU A 76 3.27 20.85 -11.33
CA LEU A 76 2.01 20.25 -11.81
C LEU A 76 2.19 18.94 -12.62
N ARG A 77 3.43 18.54 -12.97
CA ARG A 77 3.71 17.34 -13.78
C ARG A 77 3.49 16.00 -13.04
N MET A 78 3.23 16.02 -11.73
CA MET A 78 3.03 14.79 -10.92
C MET A 78 1.61 14.21 -10.95
N ILE A 79 0.61 14.94 -11.48
CA ILE A 79 -0.80 14.51 -11.51
C ILE A 79 -1.24 14.04 -12.92
N LYS A 80 -0.46 14.35 -13.96
CA LYS A 80 -0.84 14.07 -15.36
C LYS A 80 -0.47 12.65 -15.81
#